data_AF-A0A7I8CQH9-F1
#
_entry.id   AF-A0A7I8CQH9-F1
#
_cell.length_a   1.000
_cell.length_b   1.000
_cell.length_c   1.000
_cell.angle_alpha   90.00
_cell.angle_beta   90.00
_cell.angle_gamma   90.00
#
_symmetry.space_group_name_H-M   'P 1'
#
loop_
_entity.id
_entity.type
_entity.pdbx_description
1 polymer ?
#
loop_
_entity_poly.entity_id
_entity_poly.type
_entity_poly.pdbx_seq_one_letter_code
_entity_poly.pdbx_strand_id
1 'polypeptide(L)'
;MKAIRIIAAAVAAASFAVASSAALAQEIKIGFNGDLSASPSAQSGQAAVLGMQAAIADINAAGGVLGKKLALVVRDDVSQPPKSIQNMTDLIDNEGVVAVFGPTNSGNAMAWKHIVNQKKIPVVDNVSAGTDITKPMSPGADNYMFRVSMVDREQIAALMAYVKKNSTESKKVGFMSETTGYGQGGLRDMKDIAQAQGLTPVDIEQFGVGDTDMTSQLNKLKAAGADTVIIWAQGTPIAQVMRSMEKINYYPES
;
A
#
# COMPACT_ATOMS: atom_id res chain seq x y z
N MET A 1 -43.11 46.40 28.39
CA MET A 1 -42.11 45.52 29.06
C MET A 1 -42.26 44.03 28.77
N LYS A 2 -43.48 43.43 28.79
CA LYS A 2 -43.68 41.99 28.50
C LYS A 2 -43.24 41.57 27.08
N ALA A 3 -43.59 42.35 26.05
CA ALA A 3 -43.23 42.03 24.66
C ALA A 3 -41.70 42.01 24.41
N ILE A 4 -40.97 42.95 25.02
CA ILE A 4 -39.49 43.01 24.92
C ILE A 4 -38.84 41.78 25.56
N ARG A 5 -39.40 41.27 26.67
CA ARG A 5 -38.92 40.04 27.33
C ARG A 5 -39.19 38.78 26.51
N ILE A 6 -40.30 38.72 25.78
CA ILE A 6 -40.65 37.57 24.90
C ILE A 6 -39.72 37.53 23.68
N ILE A 7 -39.44 38.69 23.08
CA ILE A 7 -38.52 38.79 21.93
C ILE A 7 -37.09 38.43 22.35
N ALA A 8 -36.62 38.93 23.50
CA ALA A 8 -35.30 38.58 24.02
C ALA A 8 -35.14 37.08 24.32
N ALA A 9 -36.18 36.43 24.86
CA ALA A 9 -36.19 34.99 25.10
C ALA A 9 -36.20 34.16 23.81
N ALA A 10 -36.93 34.60 22.78
CA ALA A 10 -36.96 33.93 21.48
C ALA A 10 -35.61 34.03 20.74
N VAL A 11 -34.96 35.19 20.81
CA VAL A 11 -33.62 35.40 20.23
C VAL A 11 -32.57 34.55 20.96
N ALA A 12 -32.62 34.49 22.30
CA ALA A 12 -31.71 33.65 23.07
C ALA A 12 -31.88 32.15 22.77
N ALA A 13 -33.12 31.67 22.61
CA ALA A 13 -33.41 30.28 22.24
C ALA A 13 -32.94 29.94 20.82
N ALA A 14 -33.12 30.86 19.86
CA ALA A 14 -32.63 30.70 18.50
C ALA A 14 -31.09 30.66 18.44
N SER A 15 -30.41 31.52 19.21
CA SER A 15 -28.94 31.53 19.31
C SER A 15 -28.39 30.24 19.92
N PHE A 16 -29.10 29.67 20.92
CA PHE A 16 -28.72 28.38 21.53
C PHE A 16 -28.93 27.20 20.57
N ALA A 17 -29.97 27.22 19.74
CA ALA A 17 -30.24 26.21 18.72
C ALA A 17 -29.21 26.23 17.58
N VAL A 18 -28.78 27.43 17.14
CA VAL A 18 -27.74 27.56 16.11
C VAL A 18 -26.36 27.13 16.65
N ALA A 19 -26.01 27.53 17.89
CA ALA A 19 -24.74 27.13 18.51
C ALA A 19 -24.65 25.61 18.76
N SER A 20 -25.76 24.95 19.09
CA SER A 20 -25.80 23.49 19.28
C SER A 20 -25.73 22.73 17.95
N SER A 21 -26.23 23.29 16.84
CA SER A 21 -26.04 22.71 15.50
C SER A 21 -24.58 22.79 15.00
N ALA A 22 -23.85 23.84 15.37
CA ALA A 22 -22.43 23.99 15.04
C ALA A 22 -21.52 23.06 15.87
N ALA A 23 -21.86 22.81 17.14
CA ALA A 23 -21.13 21.86 17.98
C ALA A 23 -21.31 20.38 17.57
N LEU A 24 -22.35 20.06 16.79
CA LEU A 24 -22.58 18.73 16.22
C LEU A 24 -21.80 18.46 14.92
N ALA A 25 -21.18 19.50 14.33
CA ALA A 25 -20.48 19.43 13.04
C ALA A 25 -19.00 19.03 13.15
N GLN A 26 -18.61 18.24 14.15
CA GLN A 26 -17.23 17.75 14.23
C GLN A 26 -16.98 16.75 13.08
N GLU A 27 -16.00 17.05 12.23
CA GLU A 27 -15.63 16.21 11.09
C GLU A 27 -15.16 14.83 11.54
N ILE A 28 -15.43 13.82 10.73
CA ILE A 28 -14.87 12.47 10.89
C ILE A 28 -13.54 12.44 10.14
N LYS A 29 -12.44 12.37 10.88
CA LYS A 29 -11.10 12.32 10.29
C LYS A 29 -10.72 10.90 9.88
N ILE A 30 -10.17 10.77 8.69
CA ILE A 30 -9.60 9.55 8.13
C ILE A 30 -8.13 9.83 7.83
N GLY A 31 -7.24 8.91 8.19
CA GLY A 31 -5.81 9.04 7.94
C GLY A 31 -5.38 8.40 6.62
N PHE A 32 -4.33 8.94 6.02
CA PHE A 32 -3.51 8.24 5.02
C PHE A 32 -2.05 8.33 5.46
N ASN A 33 -1.38 7.18 5.52
CA ASN A 33 0.06 7.09 5.77
C ASN A 33 0.70 6.28 4.66
N GLY A 34 1.57 6.90 3.87
CA GLY A 34 2.27 6.24 2.77
C GLY A 34 3.35 7.15 2.20
N ASP A 35 4.14 6.64 1.27
CA ASP A 35 5.16 7.43 0.61
C ASP A 35 4.55 8.30 -0.49
N LEU A 36 4.84 9.60 -0.43
CA LEU A 36 4.34 10.61 -1.35
C LEU A 36 5.47 11.36 -2.05
N SER A 37 6.70 11.17 -1.57
CA SER A 37 7.90 11.75 -2.13
C SER A 37 9.11 10.85 -1.90
N ALA A 38 10.20 11.15 -2.61
CA ALA A 38 11.52 10.55 -2.39
C ALA A 38 11.57 9.01 -2.37
N SER A 39 10.66 8.35 -3.10
CA SER A 39 10.61 6.89 -3.18
C SER A 39 10.16 6.40 -4.56
N PRO A 40 10.43 5.13 -4.91
CA PRO A 40 9.94 4.54 -6.16
C PRO A 40 8.42 4.38 -6.24
N SER A 41 7.70 4.40 -5.11
CA SER A 41 6.23 4.26 -5.08
C SER A 41 5.47 5.56 -4.79
N ALA A 42 6.16 6.70 -4.72
CA ALA A 42 5.55 8.01 -4.45
C ALA A 42 4.38 8.34 -5.39
N GLN A 43 4.46 7.96 -6.67
CA GLN A 43 3.37 8.17 -7.63
C GLN A 43 2.11 7.38 -7.25
N SER A 44 2.26 6.16 -6.75
CA SER A 44 1.13 5.33 -6.28
C SER A 44 0.47 5.95 -5.05
N GLY A 45 1.26 6.46 -4.10
CA GLY A 45 0.73 7.16 -2.93
C GLY A 45 0.00 8.45 -3.30
N GLN A 46 0.55 9.25 -4.23
CA GLN A 46 -0.12 10.46 -4.74
C GLN A 46 -1.45 10.14 -5.43
N ALA A 47 -1.47 9.10 -6.28
CA ALA A 47 -2.69 8.64 -6.92
C ALA A 47 -3.74 8.16 -5.91
N ALA A 48 -3.32 7.44 -4.85
CA ALA A 48 -4.19 7.04 -3.77
C ALA A 48 -4.82 8.25 -3.04
N VAL A 49 -4.02 9.25 -2.67
CA VAL A 49 -4.52 10.47 -2.01
C VAL A 49 -5.53 11.20 -2.90
N LEU A 50 -5.25 11.34 -4.20
CA LEU A 50 -6.18 11.96 -5.16
C LEU A 50 -7.50 11.20 -5.24
N GLY A 51 -7.47 9.87 -5.33
CA GLY A 51 -8.66 9.03 -5.35
C GLY A 51 -9.48 9.14 -4.05
N MET A 52 -8.80 9.17 -2.90
CA MET A 52 -9.45 9.38 -1.60
C MET A 52 -10.10 10.76 -1.50
N GLN A 53 -9.42 11.81 -1.96
CA GLN A 53 -9.97 13.17 -1.96
C GLN A 53 -11.22 13.28 -2.83
N ALA A 54 -11.21 12.67 -4.02
CA ALA A 54 -12.38 12.61 -4.89
C ALA A 54 -13.54 11.88 -4.23
N ALA A 55 -13.31 10.69 -3.68
CA ALA A 55 -14.33 9.92 -2.97
C ALA A 55 -14.90 10.67 -1.75
N ILE A 56 -14.04 11.33 -0.98
CA ILE A 56 -14.46 12.17 0.17
C ILE A 56 -15.30 13.35 -0.30
N ALA A 57 -14.94 14.00 -1.41
CA ALA A 57 -15.71 15.11 -1.96
C ALA A 57 -17.13 14.67 -2.34
N ASP A 58 -17.26 13.53 -3.03
CA ASP A 58 -18.55 12.97 -3.42
C ASP A 58 -19.41 12.59 -2.21
N ILE A 59 -18.82 11.88 -1.23
CA ILE A 59 -19.49 11.49 0.01
C ILE A 59 -19.96 12.75 0.78
N ASN A 60 -19.10 13.75 0.88
CA ASN A 60 -19.42 14.99 1.56
C ASN A 60 -20.54 15.75 0.82
N ALA A 61 -20.51 15.81 -0.51
CA ALA A 61 -21.58 16.42 -1.31
C ALA A 61 -22.93 15.73 -1.09
N ALA A 62 -22.93 14.41 -0.87
CA ALA A 62 -24.11 13.60 -0.55
C ALA A 62 -24.61 13.70 0.91
N GLY A 63 -24.04 14.60 1.73
CA GLY A 63 -24.45 14.81 3.12
C GLY A 63 -23.50 14.20 4.15
N GLY A 64 -22.41 13.57 3.71
CA GLY A 64 -21.39 12.99 4.59
C GLY A 64 -21.80 11.63 5.18
N VAL A 65 -21.10 11.22 6.23
CA VAL A 65 -21.34 9.97 6.95
C VAL A 65 -22.02 10.29 8.27
N LEU A 66 -23.22 9.74 8.50
CA LEU A 66 -24.04 10.04 9.68
C LEU A 66 -24.28 11.55 9.87
N GLY A 67 -24.41 12.29 8.76
CA GLY A 67 -24.59 13.75 8.75
C GLY A 67 -23.32 14.56 9.04
N LYS A 68 -22.15 13.92 9.13
CA LYS A 68 -20.86 14.57 9.38
C LYS A 68 -19.96 14.50 8.16
N LYS A 69 -19.21 15.57 7.90
CA LYS A 69 -18.23 15.63 6.82
C LYS A 69 -17.00 14.76 7.15
N LEU A 70 -16.45 14.11 6.14
CA LEU A 70 -15.17 13.43 6.20
C LEU A 70 -14.03 14.42 5.93
N ALA A 71 -12.93 14.28 6.67
CA ALA A 71 -11.69 15.03 6.44
C ALA A 71 -10.50 14.07 6.31
N LEU A 72 -9.64 14.30 5.32
CA LEU A 72 -8.45 13.48 5.08
C LEU A 72 -7.22 14.10 5.76
N VAL A 73 -6.55 13.33 6.60
CA VAL A 73 -5.26 13.70 7.20
C VAL A 73 -4.16 12.87 6.56
N VAL A 74 -3.26 13.52 5.83
CA VAL A 74 -2.21 12.86 5.05
C VAL A 74 -0.86 12.96 5.76
N ARG A 75 -0.10 11.86 5.74
CA ARG A 75 1.29 11.81 6.21
C ARG A 75 2.17 11.11 5.19
N ASP A 76 3.25 11.79 4.79
CA ASP A 76 4.31 11.23 3.96
C ASP A 76 5.31 10.47 4.85
N ASP A 77 5.53 9.19 4.56
CA ASP A 77 6.51 8.36 5.27
C ASP A 77 7.85 8.22 4.54
N VAL A 78 7.99 8.80 3.34
CA VAL A 78 9.19 8.77 2.50
C VAL A 78 9.80 7.37 2.33
N SER A 79 8.95 6.34 2.36
CA SER A 79 9.31 4.92 2.30
C SER A 79 10.25 4.48 3.44
N GLN A 80 10.13 5.11 4.61
CA GLN A 80 10.96 4.79 5.79
C GLN A 80 10.11 4.21 6.94
N PRO A 81 10.38 2.95 7.38
CA PRO A 81 9.60 2.32 8.44
C PRO A 81 9.54 3.12 9.75
N PRO A 82 10.64 3.71 10.28
CA PRO A 82 10.57 4.51 11.51
C PRO A 82 9.66 5.74 11.37
N LYS A 83 9.69 6.39 10.20
CA LYS A 83 8.82 7.54 9.92
C LYS A 83 7.36 7.11 9.79
N SER A 84 7.12 5.99 9.10
CA SER A 84 5.78 5.42 8.94
C SER A 84 5.16 5.04 10.29
N ILE A 85 5.94 4.45 11.22
CA ILE A 85 5.51 4.18 12.60
C ILE A 85 5.13 5.48 13.31
N GLN A 86 5.96 6.52 13.22
CA GLN A 86 5.68 7.83 13.83
C GLN A 86 4.39 8.43 13.28
N ASN A 87 4.18 8.37 11.97
CA ASN A 87 2.96 8.86 11.32
C ASN A 87 1.71 8.13 11.82
N MET A 88 1.77 6.81 12.02
CA MET A 88 0.64 6.05 12.56
C MET A 88 0.28 6.49 13.98
N THR A 89 1.27 6.68 14.85
CA THR A 89 1.03 7.20 16.21
C THR A 89 0.39 8.59 16.16
N ASP A 90 0.90 9.48 15.31
CA ASP A 90 0.36 10.84 15.16
C ASP A 90 -1.09 10.84 14.64
N LEU A 91 -1.37 10.06 13.58
CA LEU A 91 -2.71 9.93 13.03
C LEU A 91 -3.72 9.41 14.06
N ILE A 92 -3.34 8.40 14.84
CA ILE A 92 -4.26 7.77 15.78
C ILE A 92 -4.40 8.59 17.07
N ASP A 93 -3.28 8.97 17.68
CA ASP A 93 -3.27 9.51 19.04
C ASP A 93 -3.45 11.03 19.08
N ASN A 94 -2.92 11.76 18.09
CA ASN A 94 -2.99 13.22 18.05
C ASN A 94 -4.14 13.71 17.17
N GLU A 95 -4.27 13.14 15.97
CA GLU A 95 -5.30 13.56 15.03
C GLU A 95 -6.67 12.94 15.33
N GLY A 96 -6.69 11.79 16.01
CA GLY A 96 -7.92 11.08 16.39
C GLY A 96 -8.67 10.52 15.19
N VAL A 97 -7.95 10.01 14.18
CA VAL A 97 -8.59 9.41 12.99
C VAL A 97 -9.37 8.15 13.36
N VAL A 98 -10.52 7.94 12.73
CA VAL A 98 -11.36 6.76 12.97
C VAL A 98 -10.94 5.54 12.16
N ALA A 99 -10.18 5.76 11.08
CA ALA A 99 -9.64 4.74 10.19
C ALA A 99 -8.40 5.28 9.49
N VAL A 100 -7.53 4.38 9.01
CA VAL A 100 -6.35 4.73 8.21
C VAL A 100 -6.38 4.00 6.87
N PHE A 101 -5.88 4.65 5.83
CA PHE A 101 -5.65 4.06 4.52
C PHE A 101 -4.16 4.00 4.21
N GLY A 102 -3.80 3.07 3.33
CA GLY A 102 -2.42 2.73 3.01
C GLY A 102 -1.84 1.62 3.92
N PRO A 103 -0.51 1.45 3.93
CA PRO A 103 0.48 2.29 3.27
C PRO A 103 0.75 1.83 1.84
N THR A 104 1.57 2.59 1.15
CA THR A 104 2.05 2.21 -0.18
C THR A 104 3.11 1.10 -0.15
N ASN A 105 3.91 1.04 0.92
CA ASN A 105 5.05 0.13 1.02
C ASN A 105 4.77 -1.04 1.98
N SER A 106 4.90 -2.28 1.48
CA SER A 106 4.64 -3.50 2.26
C SER A 106 5.50 -3.62 3.53
N GLY A 107 6.75 -3.16 3.48
CA GLY A 107 7.64 -3.16 4.65
C GLY A 107 7.16 -2.20 5.74
N ASN A 108 6.63 -1.04 5.35
CA ASN A 108 6.03 -0.09 6.29
C ASN A 108 4.78 -0.68 6.93
N ALA A 109 3.88 -1.30 6.13
CA ALA A 109 2.68 -1.96 6.63
C ALA A 109 3.03 -3.00 7.71
N MET A 110 4.02 -3.86 7.43
CA MET A 110 4.47 -4.87 8.38
C MET A 110 5.09 -4.27 9.64
N ALA A 111 5.79 -3.14 9.54
CA ALA A 111 6.43 -2.50 10.67
C ALA A 111 5.42 -1.97 11.71
N TRP A 112 4.27 -1.45 11.29
CA TRP A 112 3.30 -0.84 12.21
C TRP A 112 1.97 -1.59 12.35
N LYS A 113 1.70 -2.68 11.62
CA LYS A 113 0.41 -3.41 11.71
C LYS A 113 0.02 -3.82 13.14
N HIS A 114 1.00 -4.01 14.03
CA HIS A 114 0.74 -4.31 15.44
C HIS A 114 0.06 -3.15 16.18
N ILE A 115 0.38 -1.89 15.83
CA ILE A 115 -0.15 -0.67 16.45
C ILE A 115 -1.66 -0.59 16.26
N VAL A 116 -2.12 -0.73 15.02
CA VAL A 116 -3.55 -0.62 14.68
C VAL A 116 -4.37 -1.78 15.23
N ASN A 117 -3.78 -2.97 15.32
CA ASN A 117 -4.41 -4.11 15.98
C ASN A 117 -4.54 -3.91 17.50
N GLN A 118 -3.51 -3.39 18.16
CA GLN A 118 -3.57 -3.06 19.59
C GLN A 118 -4.57 -1.95 19.90
N LYS A 119 -4.62 -0.92 19.05
CA LYS A 119 -5.52 0.23 19.21
C LYS A 119 -6.92 0.03 18.62
N LYS A 120 -7.15 -1.11 17.95
CA LYS A 120 -8.42 -1.46 17.29
C LYS A 120 -8.87 -0.42 16.26
N ILE A 121 -7.91 0.14 15.52
CA ILE A 121 -8.18 1.11 14.44
C ILE A 121 -8.22 0.36 13.11
N PRO A 122 -9.33 0.35 12.37
CA PRO A 122 -9.39 -0.30 11.08
C PRO A 122 -8.49 0.40 10.08
N VAL A 123 -7.76 -0.41 9.32
CA VAL A 123 -6.94 0.02 8.19
C VAL A 123 -7.45 -0.61 6.92
N VAL A 124 -7.60 0.19 5.87
CA VAL A 124 -7.84 -0.30 4.51
C VAL A 124 -6.61 -0.04 3.66
N ASP A 125 -5.82 -1.09 3.47
CA ASP A 125 -4.69 -1.05 2.55
C ASP A 125 -5.19 -1.09 1.11
N ASN A 126 -4.90 -0.01 0.38
CA ASN A 126 -5.34 0.20 -0.98
C ASN A 126 -4.19 0.19 -1.99
N VAL A 127 -2.96 -0.07 -1.54
CA VAL A 127 -1.79 0.01 -2.43
C VAL A 127 -0.79 -1.11 -2.17
N SER A 128 -0.33 -1.32 -0.93
CA SER A 128 0.67 -2.34 -0.69
C SER A 128 0.07 -3.73 -0.81
N ALA A 129 0.88 -4.68 -1.29
CA ALA A 129 0.38 -5.97 -1.76
C ALA A 129 0.95 -7.17 -0.98
N GLY A 130 1.88 -6.91 -0.05
CA GLY A 130 2.55 -7.92 0.78
C GLY A 130 1.60 -9.00 1.31
N THR A 131 1.93 -10.26 1.08
CA THR A 131 1.07 -11.41 1.42
C THR A 131 0.69 -11.46 2.90
N ASP A 132 1.59 -11.05 3.79
CA ASP A 132 1.39 -11.17 5.24
C ASP A 132 0.66 -9.97 5.88
N ILE A 133 0.39 -8.90 5.12
CA ILE A 133 -0.18 -7.65 5.65
C ILE A 133 -1.49 -7.91 6.38
N THR A 134 -2.40 -8.62 5.73
CA THR A 134 -3.74 -8.95 6.27
C THR A 134 -3.82 -10.30 7.00
N LYS A 135 -2.68 -10.96 7.26
CA LYS A 135 -2.68 -12.13 8.14
C LYS A 135 -2.83 -11.67 9.59
N PRO A 136 -3.61 -12.37 10.44
CA PRO A 136 -3.71 -12.03 11.85
C PRO A 136 -2.35 -12.18 12.55
N MET A 137 -2.13 -11.43 13.63
CA MET A 137 -0.87 -11.45 14.39
C MET A 137 -0.59 -12.80 15.05
N SER A 138 -1.64 -13.55 15.35
CA SER A 138 -1.59 -14.93 15.84
C SER A 138 -2.87 -15.66 15.41
N PRO A 139 -2.87 -17.01 15.38
CA PRO A 139 -4.08 -17.77 15.07
C PRO A 139 -5.25 -17.37 15.98
N GLY A 140 -6.36 -16.96 15.38
CA GLY A 140 -7.58 -16.56 16.08
C GLY A 140 -7.57 -15.14 16.67
N ALA A 141 -6.50 -14.36 16.51
CA ALA A 141 -6.51 -12.95 16.91
C ALA A 141 -7.41 -12.11 16.00
N ASP A 142 -8.07 -11.11 16.59
CA ASP A 142 -8.69 -10.03 15.83
C ASP A 142 -7.69 -9.42 14.85
N ASN A 143 -8.17 -9.02 13.68
CA ASN A 143 -7.36 -8.34 12.68
C ASN A 143 -8.05 -7.06 12.21
N TYR A 144 -7.33 -5.95 12.34
CA TYR A 144 -7.76 -4.62 11.91
C TYR A 144 -7.07 -4.18 10.61
N MET A 145 -6.29 -5.05 9.98
CA MET A 145 -5.74 -4.83 8.63
C MET A 145 -6.65 -5.45 7.57
N PHE A 146 -7.32 -4.62 6.79
CA PHE A 146 -8.10 -4.98 5.62
C PHE A 146 -7.37 -4.53 4.35
N ARG A 147 -7.73 -5.09 3.20
CA ARG A 147 -7.17 -4.64 1.91
C ARG A 147 -8.22 -4.61 0.81
N VAL A 148 -8.02 -3.70 -0.13
CA VAL A 148 -8.64 -3.68 -1.47
C VAL A 148 -7.59 -3.83 -2.58
N SER A 149 -6.31 -3.88 -2.22
CA SER A 149 -5.19 -4.26 -3.10
C SER A 149 -5.15 -5.77 -3.33
N MET A 150 -4.47 -6.19 -4.41
CA MET A 150 -4.23 -7.60 -4.69
C MET A 150 -3.17 -8.19 -3.75
N VAL A 151 -3.21 -9.50 -3.51
CA VAL A 151 -2.23 -10.20 -2.67
C VAL A 151 -1.04 -10.64 -3.53
N ASP A 152 0.20 -10.34 -3.11
CA ASP A 152 1.44 -10.69 -3.84
C ASP A 152 1.47 -12.16 -4.24
N ARG A 153 1.16 -13.07 -3.31
CA ARG A 153 1.14 -14.51 -3.59
C ARG A 153 0.17 -14.88 -4.71
N GLU A 154 -0.98 -14.21 -4.82
CA GLU A 154 -1.95 -14.47 -5.88
C GLU A 154 -1.46 -13.94 -7.23
N GLN A 155 -0.85 -12.75 -7.24
CA GLN A 155 -0.22 -12.18 -8.43
C GLN A 155 0.91 -13.07 -8.95
N ILE A 156 1.77 -13.54 -8.05
CA ILE A 156 2.89 -14.43 -8.39
C ILE A 156 2.35 -15.77 -8.89
N ALA A 157 1.31 -16.33 -8.26
CA ALA A 157 0.70 -17.57 -8.72
C ALA A 157 0.11 -17.41 -10.13
N ALA A 158 -0.54 -16.29 -10.42
CA ALA A 158 -1.07 -15.97 -11.75
C ALA A 158 0.06 -15.79 -12.78
N LEU A 159 1.14 -15.09 -12.43
CA LEU A 159 2.30 -14.91 -13.31
C LEU A 159 2.99 -16.24 -13.61
N MET A 160 3.18 -17.08 -12.60
CA MET A 160 3.72 -18.43 -12.76
C MET A 160 2.83 -19.32 -13.61
N ALA A 161 1.51 -19.27 -13.42
CA ALA A 161 0.56 -20.00 -14.25
C ALA A 161 0.59 -19.52 -15.72
N TYR A 162 0.74 -18.22 -15.94
CA TYR A 162 0.93 -17.65 -17.27
C TYR A 162 2.23 -18.16 -17.91
N VAL A 163 3.35 -18.15 -17.16
CA VAL A 163 4.64 -18.70 -17.60
C VAL A 163 4.50 -20.19 -17.91
N LYS A 164 3.76 -20.97 -17.13
CA LYS A 164 3.57 -22.40 -17.43
C LYS A 164 2.73 -22.65 -18.68
N LYS A 165 1.71 -21.81 -18.94
CA LYS A 165 0.78 -21.97 -20.06
C LYS A 165 1.39 -21.58 -21.41
N ASN A 166 2.16 -20.50 -21.45
CA ASN A 166 2.54 -19.85 -22.71
C ASN A 166 3.97 -20.17 -23.11
N SER A 167 4.41 -21.41 -22.91
CA SER A 167 5.83 -21.72 -22.95
C SER A 167 6.11 -23.08 -23.54
N THR A 168 7.22 -23.14 -24.28
CA THR A 168 7.77 -24.36 -24.85
C THR A 168 8.22 -25.31 -23.72
N GLU A 169 8.32 -26.62 -24.01
CA GLU A 169 8.26 -27.70 -23.02
C GLU A 169 9.33 -27.72 -21.90
N SER A 170 10.38 -26.88 -21.96
CA SER A 170 11.34 -26.72 -20.85
C SER A 170 11.69 -25.25 -20.63
N LYS A 171 11.32 -24.68 -19.46
CA LYS A 171 11.72 -23.31 -19.10
C LYS A 171 12.86 -23.29 -18.09
N LYS A 172 13.94 -22.61 -18.44
CA LYS A 172 14.95 -22.16 -17.51
C LYS A 172 14.52 -20.80 -16.95
N VAL A 173 13.68 -20.83 -15.92
CA VAL A 173 13.18 -19.59 -15.30
C VAL A 173 14.20 -19.05 -14.32
N GLY A 174 14.56 -17.77 -14.44
CA GLY A 174 15.33 -17.03 -13.45
C GLY A 174 14.44 -16.06 -12.67
N PHE A 175 14.77 -15.78 -11.42
CA PHE A 175 14.08 -14.75 -10.63
C PHE A 175 14.95 -13.54 -10.40
N MET A 176 14.33 -12.36 -10.41
CA MET A 176 14.93 -11.13 -9.91
C MET A 176 13.99 -10.46 -8.92
N SER A 177 14.51 -9.97 -7.80
CA SER A 177 13.72 -9.15 -6.88
C SER A 177 14.48 -7.94 -6.37
N GLU A 178 13.76 -6.88 -6.02
CA GLU A 178 14.39 -5.82 -5.22
C GLU A 178 14.66 -6.31 -3.77
N THR A 179 15.46 -5.57 -3.01
CA THR A 179 15.88 -5.94 -1.64
C THR A 179 14.99 -5.38 -0.52
N THR A 180 13.93 -4.65 -0.84
CA THR A 180 12.99 -4.11 0.17
C THR A 180 12.13 -5.21 0.79
N GLY A 181 11.33 -4.87 1.81
CA GLY A 181 10.33 -5.81 2.35
C GLY A 181 9.32 -6.31 1.32
N TYR A 182 8.99 -5.52 0.29
CA TYR A 182 8.16 -5.96 -0.83
C TYR A 182 8.87 -7.01 -1.68
N GLY A 183 10.10 -6.73 -2.10
CA GLY A 183 10.90 -7.66 -2.91
C GLY A 183 11.23 -8.96 -2.17
N GLN A 184 11.56 -8.89 -0.88
CA GLN A 184 11.85 -10.07 -0.06
C GLN A 184 10.60 -10.94 0.16
N GLY A 185 9.45 -10.32 0.44
CA GLY A 185 8.17 -11.02 0.58
C GLY A 185 7.76 -11.72 -0.73
N GLY A 186 7.85 -11.00 -1.85
CA GLY A 186 7.58 -11.55 -3.17
C GLY A 186 8.56 -12.66 -3.57
N LEU A 187 9.86 -12.52 -3.27
CA LEU A 187 10.83 -13.58 -3.57
C LEU A 187 10.55 -14.87 -2.78
N ARG A 188 10.14 -14.75 -1.52
CA ARG A 188 9.69 -15.90 -0.75
C ARG A 188 8.47 -16.56 -1.40
N ASP A 189 7.45 -15.78 -1.77
CA ASP A 189 6.27 -16.32 -2.45
C ASP A 189 6.61 -16.95 -3.82
N MET A 190 7.52 -16.35 -4.60
CA MET A 190 8.04 -16.92 -5.85
C MET A 190 8.69 -18.28 -5.63
N LYS A 191 9.58 -18.40 -4.62
CA LYS A 191 10.24 -19.66 -4.27
C LYS A 191 9.23 -20.73 -3.84
N ASP A 192 8.32 -20.37 -2.93
CA ASP A 192 7.30 -21.31 -2.42
C ASP A 192 6.39 -21.83 -3.54
N ILE A 193 5.92 -20.93 -4.40
CA ILE A 193 5.03 -21.27 -5.52
C ILE A 193 5.77 -22.10 -6.56
N ALA A 194 7.01 -21.74 -6.90
CA ALA A 194 7.84 -22.51 -7.82
C ALA A 194 8.03 -23.94 -7.30
N GLN A 195 8.42 -24.09 -6.03
CA GLN A 195 8.57 -25.40 -5.40
C GLN A 195 7.27 -26.21 -5.41
N ALA A 196 6.13 -25.59 -5.06
CA ALA A 196 4.82 -26.24 -5.08
C ALA A 196 4.40 -26.70 -6.49
N GLN A 197 4.96 -26.09 -7.53
CA GLN A 197 4.69 -26.43 -8.93
C GLN A 197 5.77 -27.31 -9.56
N GLY A 198 6.77 -27.76 -8.79
CA GLY A 198 7.88 -28.58 -9.28
C GLY A 198 8.86 -27.81 -10.17
N LEU A 199 8.89 -26.48 -10.07
CA LEU A 199 9.80 -25.60 -10.81
C LEU A 199 10.95 -25.17 -9.89
N THR A 200 12.18 -25.31 -10.39
CA THR A 200 13.38 -24.79 -9.74
C THR A 200 13.95 -23.68 -10.61
N PRO A 201 14.13 -22.45 -10.08
CA PRO A 201 14.74 -21.39 -10.86
C PRO A 201 16.21 -21.72 -11.15
N VAL A 202 16.69 -21.36 -12.34
CA VAL A 202 18.09 -21.60 -12.74
C VAL A 202 19.07 -20.66 -12.04
N ASP A 203 18.59 -19.47 -11.67
CA ASP A 203 19.32 -18.52 -10.84
C ASP A 203 18.33 -17.53 -10.18
N ILE A 204 18.76 -16.91 -9.08
CA ILE A 204 17.99 -15.94 -8.32
C ILE A 204 18.89 -14.75 -7.99
N GLU A 205 18.56 -13.60 -8.54
CA GLU A 205 19.33 -12.39 -8.33
C GLU A 205 18.52 -11.30 -7.62
N GLN A 206 19.21 -10.40 -6.93
CA GLN A 206 18.60 -9.30 -6.23
C GLN A 206 19.32 -7.98 -6.53
N PHE A 207 18.60 -6.87 -6.35
CA PHE A 207 19.11 -5.52 -6.61
C PHE A 207 18.49 -4.48 -5.67
N GLY A 208 19.23 -3.40 -5.42
CA GLY A 208 18.76 -2.27 -4.66
C GLY A 208 17.77 -1.41 -5.45
N VAL A 209 16.83 -0.77 -4.76
CA VAL A 209 15.87 0.15 -5.39
C VAL A 209 16.51 1.43 -5.95
N GLY A 210 17.72 1.76 -5.49
CA GLY A 210 18.54 2.85 -6.01
C GLY A 210 19.52 2.43 -7.11
N ASP A 211 19.59 1.14 -7.43
CA ASP A 211 20.50 0.65 -8.46
C ASP A 211 20.00 1.12 -9.84
N THR A 212 20.94 1.58 -10.66
CA THR A 212 20.67 2.09 -12.02
C THR A 212 21.16 1.14 -13.11
N ASP A 213 21.87 0.07 -12.72
CA ASP A 213 22.43 -0.92 -13.63
C ASP A 213 22.38 -2.32 -12.99
N MET A 214 21.70 -3.26 -13.63
CA MET A 214 21.59 -4.66 -13.22
C MET A 214 22.30 -5.61 -14.20
N THR A 215 23.23 -5.10 -14.99
CA THR A 215 24.01 -5.87 -15.99
C THR A 215 24.69 -7.10 -15.37
N SER A 216 25.23 -6.98 -14.15
CA SER A 216 25.90 -8.10 -13.47
C SER A 216 24.92 -9.25 -13.17
N GLN A 217 23.79 -8.91 -12.56
CA GLN A 217 22.71 -9.83 -12.23
C GLN A 217 22.16 -10.51 -13.48
N LEU A 218 21.87 -9.72 -14.52
CA LEU A 218 21.34 -10.22 -15.79
C LEU A 218 22.35 -11.13 -16.52
N ASN A 219 23.65 -10.83 -16.45
CA ASN A 219 24.66 -11.70 -17.05
C ASN A 219 24.77 -13.06 -16.35
N LYS A 220 24.56 -13.13 -15.03
CA LYS A 220 24.51 -14.41 -14.32
C LYS A 220 23.28 -15.23 -14.72
N LEU A 221 22.11 -14.60 -14.79
CA LEU A 221 20.89 -15.24 -15.29
C LEU A 221 21.07 -15.76 -16.72
N LYS A 222 21.67 -14.96 -17.60
CA LYS A 222 22.01 -15.36 -18.98
C LYS A 222 23.01 -16.53 -19.00
N ALA A 223 24.03 -16.52 -18.15
CA ALA A 223 25.02 -17.59 -18.04
C ALA A 223 24.42 -18.89 -17.47
N ALA A 224 23.45 -18.80 -16.57
CA ALA A 224 22.63 -19.92 -16.08
C ALA A 224 21.66 -20.45 -17.16
N GLY A 225 21.57 -19.75 -18.30
CA GLY A 225 20.74 -20.11 -19.43
C GLY A 225 19.28 -19.73 -19.25
N ALA A 226 18.96 -18.72 -18.44
CA ALA A 226 17.58 -18.31 -18.24
C ALA A 226 16.94 -17.85 -19.55
N ASP A 227 15.84 -18.49 -19.94
CA ASP A 227 15.01 -18.17 -21.11
C ASP A 227 13.72 -17.43 -20.71
N THR A 228 13.49 -17.25 -19.42
CA THR A 228 12.40 -16.47 -18.84
C THR A 228 12.88 -15.87 -17.55
N VAL A 229 12.64 -14.57 -17.34
CA VAL A 229 12.98 -13.90 -16.09
C VAL A 229 11.72 -13.32 -15.48
N ILE A 230 11.40 -13.75 -14.26
CA ILE A 230 10.34 -13.15 -13.46
C ILE A 230 10.97 -12.07 -12.57
N ILE A 231 10.50 -10.83 -12.75
CA ILE A 231 11.03 -9.67 -12.03
C ILE A 231 9.96 -9.19 -11.03
N TRP A 232 10.33 -9.14 -9.75
CA TRP A 232 9.46 -8.65 -8.67
C TRP A 232 10.07 -7.40 -8.00
N ALA A 233 9.67 -6.23 -8.47
CA ALA A 233 10.15 -4.95 -7.98
C ALA A 233 9.15 -3.81 -8.23
N GLN A 234 9.43 -2.62 -7.70
CA GLN A 234 8.62 -1.42 -7.95
C GLN A 234 8.86 -0.88 -9.38
N GLY A 235 7.96 -0.03 -9.87
CA GLY A 235 7.96 0.44 -11.27
C GLY A 235 9.26 1.08 -11.73
N THR A 236 9.82 2.02 -10.97
CA THR A 236 11.11 2.66 -11.30
C THR A 236 12.26 1.64 -11.34
N PRO A 237 12.46 0.78 -10.33
CA PRO A 237 13.44 -0.32 -10.40
C PRO A 237 13.23 -1.26 -11.61
N ILE A 238 12.00 -1.65 -11.94
CA ILE A 238 11.72 -2.45 -13.15
C ILE A 238 12.20 -1.73 -14.41
N ALA A 239 11.94 -0.42 -14.55
CA ALA A 239 12.40 0.35 -15.70
C ALA A 239 13.94 0.37 -15.83
N GLN A 240 14.67 0.37 -14.71
CA GLN A 240 16.12 0.24 -14.72
C GLN A 240 16.57 -1.17 -15.17
N VAL A 241 15.85 -2.23 -14.77
CA VAL A 241 16.12 -3.60 -15.22
C VAL A 241 15.96 -3.70 -16.73
N MET A 242 14.86 -3.14 -17.28
CA MET A 242 14.62 -3.12 -18.73
C MET A 242 15.72 -2.39 -19.50
N ARG A 243 16.20 -1.24 -18.99
CA ARG A 243 17.36 -0.53 -19.57
C ARG A 243 18.64 -1.37 -19.55
N SER A 244 18.86 -2.11 -18.47
CA SER A 244 20.03 -2.98 -18.33
C SER A 244 19.95 -4.19 -19.28
N MET A 245 18.75 -4.74 -19.49
CA MET A 245 18.49 -5.80 -20.47
C MET A 245 18.80 -5.33 -21.90
N GLU A 246 18.37 -4.12 -22.26
CA GLU A 246 18.68 -3.50 -23.56
C GLU A 246 20.18 -3.29 -23.76
N LYS A 247 20.86 -2.76 -22.74
CA LYS A 247 22.31 -2.53 -22.76
C LYS A 247 23.12 -3.79 -23.09
N ILE A 248 22.66 -4.98 -22.68
CA ILE A 248 23.36 -6.26 -22.93
C ILE A 248 22.72 -7.12 -24.01
N ASN A 249 21.70 -6.60 -24.70
CA ASN A 249 20.90 -7.33 -25.68
C ASN A 249 20.45 -8.71 -25.15
N TYR A 250 19.78 -8.71 -24.00
CA TYR A 250 19.23 -9.91 -23.37
C TYR A 250 17.72 -9.77 -23.18
N TYR A 251 16.98 -10.40 -24.09
CA TYR A 251 15.53 -10.48 -24.07
C TYR A 251 15.16 -11.97 -24.04
N PRO A 252 14.96 -12.55 -22.85
CA PRO A 252 14.57 -13.94 -22.73
C PRO A 252 13.19 -14.13 -23.37
N GLU A 253 13.18 -14.76 -24.54
CA GLU A 253 11.98 -15.19 -25.26
C GLU A 253 11.87 -16.71 -25.15
N SER A 254 10.66 -17.19 -24.84
CA SER A 254 10.36 -18.61 -24.66
C SER A 254 9.57 -19.23 -25.79
#